data_AF-A0A7Y2BY38-F1
#
_entry.id   AF-A0A7Y2BY38-F1
#
_cell.length_a   1.000
_cell.length_b   1.000
_cell.length_c   1.000
_cell.angle_alpha   90.00
_cell.angle_beta   90.00
_cell.angle_gamma   90.00
#
_symmetry.space_group_name_H-M   'P 1'
#
loop_
_entity.id
_entity.type
_entity.pdbx_description
1 polymer ?
#
loop_
_entity_poly.entity_id
_entity_poly.type
_entity_poly.pdbx_seq_one_letter_code
_entity_poly.pdbx_strand_id
1 'polypeptide(L)'
;MSFHFMKMIVVVSLLVYISCNKGVKPQPDPVQDYAVERFGNDFVVDYNESKEYVILSKAHKIKPSDPFPTLRFEVIEVSSMEVIFNDNLRGGKVSWIRDFIVEAEAMKGIPNPDNPDANDNVYRYNVQKRKRFTGGFF
;
A
#
# COMPACT_ATOMS: atom_id res chain seq x y z
N MET A 1 36.35 44.06 40.29
CA MET A 1 35.02 43.53 39.95
C MET A 1 35.06 43.03 38.51
N SER A 2 34.32 41.96 38.19
CA SER A 2 34.08 41.44 36.83
C SER A 2 35.16 40.60 36.14
N PHE A 3 35.41 39.36 36.61
CA PHE A 3 35.97 38.30 35.74
C PHE A 3 35.41 36.88 35.97
N HIS A 4 34.57 36.66 36.99
CA HIS A 4 33.99 35.33 37.27
C HIS A 4 32.58 35.11 36.69
N PHE A 5 31.85 36.17 36.33
CA PHE A 5 30.46 36.02 35.85
C PHE A 5 30.34 35.50 34.41
N MET A 6 31.39 35.63 33.59
CA MET A 6 31.32 35.34 32.15
C MET A 6 31.52 33.85 31.81
N LYS A 7 32.12 33.05 32.70
CA LYS A 7 32.33 31.61 32.48
C LYS A 7 31.11 30.74 32.80
N MET A 8 30.19 31.21 33.65
CA MET A 8 28.99 30.46 34.04
C MET A 8 27.90 30.43 32.95
N ILE A 9 27.89 31.41 32.03
CA ILE A 9 26.86 31.48 30.98
C ILE A 9 27.11 30.45 29.88
N VAL A 10 28.37 30.15 29.54
CA VAL A 10 28.72 29.24 28.45
C VAL A 10 28.39 27.77 28.77
N VAL A 11 28.46 27.38 30.05
CA VAL A 11 28.19 25.99 30.47
C VAL A 11 26.68 25.68 30.47
N VAL A 12 25.83 26.67 30.77
CA VAL A 12 24.37 26.49 30.77
C VAL A 12 23.80 26.43 29.36
N SER A 13 24.37 27.15 28.40
CA SER A 13 23.94 27.11 26.98
C SER A 13 24.28 25.78 26.29
N LEU A 14 25.32 25.06 26.73
CA LEU A 14 25.71 23.78 26.13
C LEU A 14 24.81 22.59 26.57
N LEU A 15 24.17 22.69 27.74
CA LEU A 15 23.31 21.63 28.28
C LEU A 15 21.90 21.60 27.66
N VAL A 16 21.46 22.67 26.99
CA VAL A 16 20.15 22.74 26.33
C VAL A 16 20.13 21.94 25.01
N TYR A 17 21.29 21.75 24.37
CA TYR A 17 21.37 21.01 23.08
C TYR A 17 21.36 19.49 23.21
N ILE A 18 21.50 18.93 24.43
CA ILE A 18 21.54 17.47 24.63
C ILE A 18 20.14 16.90 24.95
N SER A 19 19.11 17.74 25.10
CA SER A 19 17.79 17.29 25.61
C SER A 19 16.74 16.88 24.56
N CYS A 20 17.03 16.91 23.26
CA CYS A 20 16.04 16.54 22.23
C CYS A 20 16.59 15.52 21.23
N ASN A 21 16.74 14.27 21.67
CA ASN A 21 16.73 13.11 20.78
C ASN A 21 16.19 11.87 21.51
N LYS A 22 15.08 12.04 22.25
CA LYS A 22 14.27 10.87 22.62
C LYS A 22 13.63 10.38 21.32
N GLY A 23 14.17 9.30 20.77
CA GLY A 23 13.71 8.68 19.54
C GLY A 23 12.20 8.58 19.55
N VAL A 24 11.56 9.36 18.68
CA VAL A 24 10.14 9.22 18.38
C VAL A 24 10.02 7.82 17.80
N LYS A 25 9.46 6.89 18.58
CA LYS A 25 9.13 5.58 18.05
C LYS A 25 8.18 5.85 16.87
N PRO A 26 8.47 5.33 15.67
CA PRO A 26 7.57 5.51 14.54
C PRO A 26 6.18 5.05 14.98
N GLN A 27 5.21 5.93 14.76
CA GLN A 27 3.82 5.61 15.06
C GLN A 27 3.43 4.40 14.22
N PRO A 28 2.75 3.38 14.79
CA PRO A 28 2.37 2.20 14.04
C PRO A 28 1.53 2.60 12.83
N ASP A 29 1.91 2.09 11.65
CA ASP A 29 1.17 2.30 10.41
C ASP A 29 0.00 1.30 10.40
N PRO A 30 -1.27 1.75 10.53
CA PRO A 30 -2.42 0.86 10.59
C PRO A 30 -2.58 0.03 9.32
N VAL A 31 -2.09 0.50 8.16
CA VAL A 31 -2.08 -0.26 6.91
C VAL A 31 -1.10 -1.42 7.00
N GLN A 32 0.07 -1.19 7.61
CA GLN A 32 1.08 -2.23 7.78
C GLN A 32 0.58 -3.33 8.73
N ASP A 33 -0.04 -2.96 9.86
CA ASP A 33 -0.59 -3.92 10.81
C ASP A 33 -1.70 -4.77 10.16
N TYR A 34 -2.61 -4.11 9.43
CA TYR A 34 -3.65 -4.77 8.64
C TYR A 34 -3.04 -5.73 7.61
N ALA A 35 -2.01 -5.29 6.88
CA ALA A 35 -1.39 -6.09 5.83
C ALA A 35 -0.68 -7.33 6.40
N VAL A 36 0.01 -7.20 7.53
CA VAL A 36 0.63 -8.34 8.22
C VAL A 36 -0.42 -9.35 8.67
N GLU A 37 -1.52 -8.88 9.26
CA GLU A 37 -2.63 -9.74 9.68
C GLU A 37 -3.26 -10.48 8.49
N ARG A 38 -3.48 -9.76 7.38
CA ARG A 38 -4.27 -10.26 6.24
C ARG A 38 -3.47 -11.06 5.23
N PHE A 39 -2.20 -10.72 5.03
CA PHE A 39 -1.31 -11.28 4.00
C PHE A 39 -0.06 -11.96 4.57
N GLY A 40 0.22 -11.86 5.87
CA GLY A 40 1.45 -12.37 6.49
C GLY A 40 2.64 -11.46 6.20
N ASN A 41 3.85 -11.99 6.09
CA ASN A 41 5.07 -11.16 5.98
C ASN A 41 5.49 -10.80 4.55
N ASP A 42 4.79 -11.30 3.53
CA ASP A 42 5.26 -11.29 2.15
C ASP A 42 4.19 -10.65 1.26
N PHE A 43 4.10 -9.32 1.32
CA PHE A 43 3.14 -8.49 0.61
C PHE A 43 3.80 -7.22 0.08
N VAL A 44 3.12 -6.58 -0.86
CA VAL A 44 3.49 -5.28 -1.42
C VAL A 44 2.42 -4.27 -1.01
N VAL A 45 2.88 -3.11 -0.56
CA VAL A 45 2.07 -1.93 -0.27
C VAL A 45 2.36 -0.89 -1.34
N ASP A 46 1.34 -0.48 -2.09
CA ASP A 46 1.46 0.51 -3.16
C ASP A 46 0.41 1.61 -2.96
N TYR A 47 0.84 2.75 -2.41
CA TYR A 47 -0.03 3.90 -2.20
C TYR A 47 -0.25 4.66 -3.51
N ASN A 48 -1.46 5.22 -3.67
CA ASN A 48 -1.69 6.20 -4.72
C ASN A 48 -0.91 7.51 -4.45
N GLU A 49 -0.94 8.45 -5.40
CA GLU A 49 -0.17 9.70 -5.31
C GLU A 49 -0.61 10.56 -4.12
N SER A 50 -1.91 10.65 -3.86
CA SER A 50 -2.47 11.38 -2.72
C SER A 50 -2.31 10.67 -1.36
N LYS A 51 -1.94 9.38 -1.37
CA LYS A 51 -1.92 8.48 -0.20
C LYS A 51 -3.27 8.32 0.50
N GLU A 52 -4.37 8.61 -0.18
CA GLU A 52 -5.74 8.38 0.30
C GLU A 52 -6.15 6.91 0.14
N TYR A 53 -5.52 6.22 -0.82
CA TYR A 53 -5.79 4.82 -1.14
C TYR A 53 -4.50 4.01 -1.22
N VAL A 54 -4.62 2.71 -0.96
CA VAL A 54 -3.49 1.78 -1.02
C VAL A 54 -3.91 0.47 -1.64
N ILE A 55 -3.04 -0.09 -2.47
CA ILE A 55 -3.13 -1.47 -2.95
C ILE A 55 -2.26 -2.32 -2.04
N LEU A 56 -2.86 -3.31 -1.41
CA LEU A 56 -2.14 -4.42 -0.79
C LEU A 56 -2.19 -5.61 -1.73
N SER A 57 -1.04 -6.21 -2.03
CA SER A 57 -1.02 -7.37 -2.91
C SER A 57 -0.01 -8.43 -2.49
N LYS A 58 -0.32 -9.68 -2.85
CA LYS A 58 0.52 -10.85 -2.59
C LYS A 58 0.36 -11.87 -3.69
N ALA A 59 1.49 -12.28 -4.27
CA ALA A 59 1.54 -13.46 -5.13
C ALA A 59 1.59 -14.73 -4.29
N HIS A 60 0.77 -15.72 -4.62
CA HIS A 60 0.80 -17.02 -3.98
C HIS A 60 0.44 -18.12 -4.98
N LYS A 61 0.99 -19.32 -4.80
CA LYS A 61 0.57 -20.50 -5.57
C LYS A 61 -0.56 -21.21 -4.82
N ILE A 62 -1.64 -21.54 -5.52
CA ILE A 62 -2.75 -22.32 -4.93
C ILE A 62 -2.31 -23.78 -4.83
N LYS A 63 -1.64 -24.30 -5.86
CA LYS A 63 -1.01 -25.61 -5.89
C LYS A 63 0.46 -25.49 -6.27
N PRO A 64 1.35 -26.34 -5.74
CA PRO A 64 2.76 -26.36 -6.14
C PRO A 64 2.97 -26.53 -7.66
N SER A 65 2.07 -27.27 -8.31
CA SER A 65 2.04 -27.52 -9.75
C SER A 65 1.60 -26.32 -10.60
N ASP A 66 1.10 -25.24 -9.99
CA ASP A 66 0.60 -24.10 -10.76
C ASP A 66 1.77 -23.41 -11.48
N PRO A 67 1.69 -23.24 -12.82
CA PRO A 67 2.76 -22.65 -13.59
C PRO A 67 2.91 -21.15 -13.30
N PHE A 68 1.83 -20.48 -12.90
CA PHE A 68 1.80 -19.06 -12.60
C PHE A 68 1.21 -18.83 -11.22
N PRO A 69 1.80 -17.97 -10.38
CA PRO A 69 1.19 -17.59 -9.12
C PRO A 69 -0.10 -16.80 -9.35
N THR A 70 -1.02 -16.89 -8.40
CA THR A 70 -2.20 -16.04 -8.31
C THR A 70 -1.85 -14.81 -7.50
N LEU A 71 -2.10 -13.63 -8.05
CA LEU A 71 -2.03 -12.37 -7.33
C LEU A 71 -3.35 -12.16 -6.60
N ARG A 72 -3.31 -12.15 -5.27
CA ARG A 72 -4.41 -11.63 -4.45
C ARG A 72 -4.13 -10.17 -4.17
N PHE A 73 -5.11 -9.29 -4.33
CA PHE A 73 -4.97 -7.90 -3.93
C PHE A 73 -6.25 -7.32 -3.34
N GLU A 74 -6.08 -6.30 -2.52
CA GLU A 74 -7.13 -5.52 -1.86
C GLU A 74 -6.80 -4.03 -2.04
N VAL A 75 -7.82 -3.22 -2.35
CA VAL A 75 -7.72 -1.76 -2.40
C VAL A 75 -8.42 -1.20 -1.17
N ILE A 76 -7.70 -0.38 -0.41
CA ILE A 76 -8.15 0.13 0.89
C ILE A 76 -8.19 1.66 0.85
N GLU A 77 -9.24 2.24 1.41
CA GLU A 77 -9.30 3.66 1.75
C GLU A 77 -8.61 3.88 3.10
N VAL A 78 -7.52 4.66 3.12
CA VAL A 78 -6.60 4.75 4.26
C VAL A 78 -7.26 5.41 5.48
N SER A 79 -8.14 6.39 5.24
CA SER A 79 -8.80 7.15 6.32
C SER A 79 -9.80 6.31 7.10
N SER A 80 -10.55 5.43 6.42
CA SER A 80 -11.59 4.59 7.00
C SER A 80 -11.12 3.17 7.29
N MET A 81 -9.96 2.77 6.74
CA MET A 81 -9.48 1.39 6.68
C MET A 81 -10.50 0.44 6.01
N GLU A 82 -11.36 0.96 5.13
CA GLU A 82 -12.35 0.18 4.40
C GLU A 82 -11.73 -0.51 3.19
N VAL A 83 -11.93 -1.83 3.07
CA VAL A 83 -11.63 -2.55 1.83
C VAL A 83 -12.70 -2.23 0.80
N ILE A 84 -12.39 -1.36 -0.15
CA ILE A 84 -13.33 -0.91 -1.18
C ILE A 84 -13.34 -1.81 -2.41
N PHE A 85 -12.33 -2.65 -2.59
CA PHE A 85 -12.25 -3.62 -3.68
C PHE A 85 -11.28 -4.75 -3.36
N ASN A 86 -11.54 -5.95 -3.85
CA ASN A 86 -10.59 -7.06 -3.79
C ASN A 86 -10.78 -7.99 -5.00
N ASP A 87 -9.71 -8.67 -5.40
CA ASP A 87 -9.76 -9.66 -6.47
C ASP A 87 -8.56 -10.64 -6.41
N ASN A 88 -8.67 -11.73 -7.16
CA ASN A 88 -7.61 -12.71 -7.41
C ASN A 88 -7.35 -12.84 -8.92
N LEU A 89 -6.11 -12.58 -9.34
CA LEU A 89 -5.68 -12.63 -10.74
C LEU A 89 -4.63 -13.73 -10.95
N ARG A 90 -4.95 -14.74 -11.74
CA ARG A 90 -3.97 -15.77 -12.12
C ARG A 90 -2.92 -15.20 -13.08
N GLY A 91 -1.65 -15.25 -12.68
CA GLY A 91 -0.54 -14.69 -13.46
C GLY A 91 -0.64 -13.19 -13.70
N GLY A 92 -1.45 -12.48 -12.91
CA GLY A 92 -1.75 -11.08 -13.14
C GLY A 92 -0.84 -10.11 -12.39
N LYS A 93 -1.03 -8.83 -12.69
CA LYS A 93 -0.44 -7.68 -12.01
C LYS A 93 -1.53 -6.65 -11.72
N VAL A 94 -1.27 -5.80 -10.74
CA VAL A 94 -2.12 -4.67 -10.37
C VAL A 94 -1.24 -3.44 -10.19
N SER A 95 -1.70 -2.27 -10.62
CA SER A 95 -0.97 -1.01 -10.46
C SER A 95 -1.90 0.19 -10.54
N TRP A 96 -1.52 1.30 -9.89
CA TRP A 96 -2.12 2.60 -10.14
C TRP A 96 -1.75 3.11 -11.54
N ILE A 97 -2.73 3.50 -12.33
CA ILE A 97 -2.50 4.22 -13.61
C ILE A 97 -2.86 5.70 -13.52
N ARG A 98 -3.66 6.06 -12.52
CA ARG A 98 -3.99 7.42 -12.07
C ARG A 98 -4.30 7.36 -10.58
N ASP A 99 -4.33 8.51 -9.93
CA ASP A 99 -4.55 8.62 -8.48
C ASP A 99 -5.82 7.88 -7.97
N PHE A 100 -6.86 7.79 -8.81
CA PHE A 100 -8.12 7.11 -8.46
C PHE A 100 -8.46 5.93 -9.37
N ILE A 101 -7.52 5.47 -10.20
CA ILE A 101 -7.75 4.38 -11.16
C ILE A 101 -6.70 3.30 -10.98
N VAL A 102 -7.17 2.14 -10.54
CA VAL A 102 -6.38 0.90 -10.48
C VAL A 102 -6.57 0.14 -11.79
N GLU A 103 -5.48 -0.32 -12.40
CA GLU A 103 -5.51 -1.25 -13.53
C GLU A 103 -5.07 -2.63 -13.05
N ALA A 104 -5.86 -3.63 -13.43
CA ALA A 104 -5.62 -5.03 -13.16
C ALA A 104 -5.50 -5.76 -14.50
N GLU A 105 -4.35 -6.40 -14.72
CA GLU A 105 -4.06 -7.17 -15.93
C GLU A 105 -3.79 -8.62 -15.54
N ALA A 106 -4.67 -9.53 -15.95
CA ALA A 106 -4.49 -10.98 -15.89
C ALA A 106 -3.70 -11.48 -17.11
N MET A 107 -3.03 -12.61 -16.97
CA MET A 107 -2.31 -13.21 -18.09
C MET A 107 -3.27 -13.81 -19.11
N LYS A 108 -3.11 -13.44 -20.38
CA LYS A 108 -3.93 -13.95 -21.48
C LYS A 108 -3.80 -15.47 -21.63
N GLY A 109 -4.93 -16.13 -21.85
CA GLY A 109 -4.99 -17.58 -22.09
C GLY A 109 -5.10 -18.45 -20.84
N ILE A 110 -5.19 -17.85 -19.65
CA ILE A 110 -5.48 -18.55 -18.40
C ILE A 110 -6.93 -18.25 -17.99
N PRO A 111 -7.82 -19.25 -18.00
CA PRO A 111 -9.19 -19.07 -17.51
C PRO A 111 -9.18 -18.64 -16.04
N ASN A 112 -9.93 -17.59 -15.71
CA ASN A 112 -10.19 -17.21 -14.33
C ASN A 112 -11.52 -17.84 -13.88
N PRO A 113 -11.52 -18.90 -13.05
CA PRO A 113 -12.76 -19.54 -12.61
C PRO A 113 -13.60 -18.62 -11.71
N ASP A 114 -12.97 -17.65 -11.03
CA ASP A 114 -13.66 -16.73 -10.13
C ASP A 114 -14.36 -15.59 -10.90
N ASN A 115 -14.03 -15.42 -12.18
CA ASN A 115 -14.55 -14.34 -13.03
C ASN A 115 -14.64 -14.80 -14.50
N PRO A 116 -15.54 -15.76 -14.81
CA PRO A 116 -15.61 -16.41 -16.12
C PRO A 116 -16.04 -15.46 -17.24
N ASP A 117 -16.74 -14.36 -16.91
CA ASP A 117 -17.24 -13.37 -17.87
C ASP A 117 -16.20 -12.28 -18.23
N ALA A 118 -15.00 -12.33 -17.63
CA ALA A 118 -13.91 -11.43 -17.98
C ALA A 118 -13.33 -11.78 -19.35
N ASN A 119 -14.04 -11.42 -20.42
CA ASN A 119 -13.53 -11.51 -21.80
C ASN A 119 -12.28 -10.64 -22.01
N ASP A 120 -12.14 -9.58 -21.22
CA ASP A 120 -10.96 -8.72 -21.21
C ASP A 120 -10.00 -9.13 -20.09
N ASN A 121 -8.76 -9.44 -20.48
CA ASN A 121 -7.68 -9.72 -19.53
C ASN A 121 -7.25 -8.48 -18.74
N VAL A 122 -7.71 -7.30 -19.14
CA VAL A 122 -7.42 -6.03 -18.47
C VAL A 122 -8.73 -5.40 -18.05
N TYR A 123 -8.83 -5.02 -16.79
CA TYR A 123 -9.90 -4.15 -16.32
C TYR A 123 -9.33 -3.01 -15.49
N ARG A 124 -10.16 -1.98 -15.33
CA ARG A 124 -9.85 -0.85 -14.47
C ARG A 124 -10.91 -0.71 -13.41
N TYR A 125 -10.51 -0.16 -12.27
CA TYR A 125 -11.39 0.12 -11.14
C TYR A 125 -11.23 1.58 -10.73
N ASN A 126 -12.33 2.33 -10.73
CA ASN A 126 -12.37 3.68 -10.20
C ASN A 126 -12.75 3.63 -8.73
N VAL A 127 -11.81 4.01 -7.85
CA VAL A 127 -11.97 3.89 -6.39
C VAL A 127 -13.03 4.84 -5.83
N GLN A 128 -13.13 6.06 -6.39
CA GLN A 128 -14.14 7.04 -5.97
C GLN A 128 -15.56 6.62 -6.36
N LYS A 129 -15.72 6.08 -7.58
CA LYS A 129 -17.02 5.64 -8.11
C LYS A 129 -17.38 4.21 -7.66
N ARG A 130 -16.45 3.50 -7.04
CA ARG A 130 -16.54 2.07 -6.67
C ARG A 130 -17.04 1.19 -7.81
N LYS A 131 -16.49 1.40 -9.02
CA LYS A 131 -16.96 0.75 -10.24
C LYS A 131 -15.81 0.22 -11.09
N ARG A 132 -15.97 -1.04 -11.51
CA ARG A 132 -15.13 -1.70 -12.52
C ARG A 132 -15.61 -1.34 -13.93
N PHE A 133 -14.67 -1.27 -14.86
CA PHE A 133 -14.93 -1.02 -16.28
C PHE A 133 -13.86 -1.69 -17.15
N THR A 134 -14.25 -2.04 -18.38
CA THR A 134 -13.35 -2.61 -19.40
C THR A 134 -13.56 -1.83 -20.71
N GLY A 135 -12.47 -1.50 -21.40
CA GLY A 135 -12.51 -0.67 -22.61
C GLY A 135 -12.89 0.81 -22.39
N GLY A 136 -12.27 1.73 -23.14
CA GLY A 136 -12.63 3.16 -23.16
C GLY A 136 -11.96 4.06 -22.10
N PHE A 137 -11.95 5.36 -22.40
CA PHE A 137 -11.54 6.45 -21.49
C PHE A 137 -12.76 6.90 -20.66
N PHE A 138 -12.55 7.23 -19.39
CA PHE A 138 -13.50 7.99 -18.57
C PHE A 138 -13.23 9.48 -18.62
#